data_AF-A0A399WEB0-F1
#
_entry.id   AF-A0A399WEB0-F1
#
_cell.length_a   1.000
_cell.length_b   1.000
_cell.length_c   1.000
_cell.angle_alpha   90.00
_cell.angle_beta   90.00
_cell.angle_gamma   90.00
#
_symmetry.space_group_name_H-M   'P 1'
#
loop_
_entity.id
_entity.type
_entity.pdbx_description
1 polymer ?
#
loop_
_entity_poly.entity_id
_entity_poly.type
_entity_poly.pdbx_seq_one_letter_code
_entity_poly.pdbx_strand_id
1 'polypeptide(L)'
;MSDLSQKNSQRDLAAIFAALEKMNHRLDKLEGKSASTPPAASNTPHPSTDKFSVAEAIADSIFASMKEKACQFEPDKPCDHCSMCNSRGF
;
A
#
# COMPACT_ATOMS: atom_id res chain seq x y z
N MET A 1 -5.68 14.46 -41.70
CA MET A 1 -6.19 13.92 -40.41
C MET A 1 -5.11 13.79 -39.34
N SER A 2 -3.82 13.88 -39.68
CA SER A 2 -2.70 13.72 -38.74
C SER A 2 -2.49 14.91 -37.79
N ASP A 3 -2.75 16.14 -38.24
CA ASP A 3 -2.52 17.37 -37.45
C ASP A 3 -3.41 17.52 -36.21
N LEU A 4 -4.64 16.99 -36.24
CA LEU A 4 -5.55 17.05 -35.10
C LEU A 4 -5.07 16.16 -33.93
N SER A 5 -4.47 15.02 -34.27
CA SER A 5 -3.95 14.05 -33.29
C SER A 5 -2.74 14.63 -32.54
N GLN A 6 -1.79 15.23 -33.27
CA GLN A 6 -0.61 15.87 -32.67
C GLN A 6 -0.97 17.03 -31.73
N LYS A 7 -2.00 17.81 -32.09
CA LYS A 7 -2.46 18.96 -31.29
C LYS A 7 -3.16 18.53 -30.01
N ASN A 8 -3.88 17.40 -30.03
CA ASN A 8 -4.46 16.80 -28.83
C ASN A 8 -3.36 16.25 -27.90
N SER A 9 -2.39 15.49 -28.44
CA SER A 9 -1.27 14.99 -27.64
C SER A 9 -0.48 16.11 -26.95
N GLN A 10 -0.31 17.25 -27.62
CA GLN A 10 0.36 18.42 -27.04
C GLN A 10 -0.45 19.06 -25.90
N ARG A 11 -1.78 19.09 -26.01
CA ARG A 11 -2.66 19.58 -24.94
C ARG A 11 -2.67 18.64 -23.74
N ASP A 12 -2.67 17.34 -23.99
CA ASP A 12 -2.62 16.31 -22.94
C ASP A 12 -1.30 16.37 -22.18
N LEU A 13 -0.17 16.54 -22.88
CA LEU A 13 1.13 16.79 -22.28
C LEU A 13 1.12 18.05 -21.40
N ALA A 14 0.58 19.16 -21.91
CA ALA A 14 0.48 20.39 -21.13
C ALA A 14 -0.39 20.23 -19.87
N ALA A 15 -1.50 19.49 -19.97
CA ALA A 15 -2.36 19.17 -18.83
C ALA A 15 -1.63 18.31 -17.79
N ILE A 16 -0.82 17.34 -18.23
CA ILE A 16 0.01 16.50 -17.34
C ILE A 16 1.03 17.36 -16.59
N PHE A 17 1.75 18.24 -17.29
CA PHE A 17 2.72 19.12 -16.63
C PHE A 17 2.07 20.06 -15.61
N ALA A 18 0.92 20.64 -15.94
CA ALA A 18 0.16 21.47 -15.00
C ALA A 18 -0.33 20.67 -13.78
N ALA A 19 -0.70 19.40 -13.97
CA ALA A 19 -1.10 18.52 -12.87
C ALA A 19 0.08 18.19 -11.94
N LEU A 20 1.27 17.94 -12.50
CA LEU A 20 2.50 17.69 -11.73
C LEU A 20 2.89 18.91 -10.89
N GLU A 21 2.87 20.12 -11.48
CA GLU A 21 3.17 21.36 -10.77
C GLU A 21 2.19 21.60 -9.61
N LYS A 22 0.89 21.35 -9.84
CA LYS A 22 -0.14 21.43 -8.81
C LYS A 22 0.08 20.41 -7.68
N MET A 23 0.56 19.20 -7.98
CA MET A 23 0.88 18.21 -6.95
C MET A 23 2.07 18.64 -6.10
N ASN A 24 3.16 19.10 -6.73
CA ASN A 24 4.33 19.59 -6.02
C ASN A 24 3.98 20.75 -5.08
N HIS A 25 3.23 21.75 -5.56
CA HIS A 25 2.81 22.87 -4.73
C HIS A 25 1.97 22.44 -3.51
N ARG A 26 1.18 21.38 -3.64
CA ARG A 26 0.40 20.83 -2.52
C ARG A 26 1.29 20.11 -1.52
N LEU A 27 2.32 19.40 -1.97
CA LEU A 27 3.28 18.73 -1.11
C LEU A 27 4.07 19.75 -0.29
N ASP A 28 4.63 20.79 -0.93
CA ASP A 28 5.35 21.87 -0.23
C ASP A 28 4.51 22.51 0.89
N LYS A 29 3.22 22.73 0.61
CA LYS A 29 2.27 23.28 1.58
C LYS A 29 1.97 22.33 2.74
N LEU A 30 1.93 21.03 2.48
CA LEU A 30 1.71 20.01 3.52
C LEU A 30 2.97 19.83 4.38
N GLU A 31 4.15 19.86 3.79
CA GLU A 31 5.44 19.80 4.49
C GLU A 31 5.67 21.04 5.37
N GLY A 32 5.33 22.24 4.87
CA GLY A 32 5.38 23.46 5.69
C GLY A 32 4.35 23.47 6.83
N LYS A 33 3.21 22.78 6.66
CA LYS A 33 2.14 22.70 7.66
C LYS A 33 2.36 21.60 8.70
N SER A 34 3.05 20.50 8.34
CA SER A 34 3.43 19.46 9.29
C SER A 34 4.50 19.94 10.27
N ALA A 35 5.35 20.91 9.88
CA ALA A 35 6.38 21.48 10.75
C ALA A 35 5.86 22.51 11.78
N SER A 36 4.69 23.12 11.55
CA SER A 36 4.17 24.24 12.37
C SER A 36 3.02 23.86 13.30
N THR A 37 2.48 22.65 13.16
CA THR A 37 1.50 22.11 14.10
C THR A 37 2.26 21.18 15.04
N PRO A 38 2.52 21.53 16.32
CA PRO A 38 2.84 20.49 17.28
C PRO A 38 1.74 19.44 17.12
N PRO A 39 2.05 18.14 17.03
CA PRO A 39 0.97 17.16 17.00
C PRO A 39 0.12 17.51 18.20
N ALA A 40 -1.15 17.86 17.96
CA ALA A 40 -2.16 17.67 18.97
C ALA A 40 -2.25 16.15 19.12
N ALA A 41 -1.18 15.58 19.69
CA ALA A 41 -1.12 14.26 20.20
C ALA A 41 -2.10 14.34 21.35
N SER A 42 -3.34 14.00 21.05
CA SER A 42 -4.08 13.16 21.95
C SER A 42 -3.19 11.94 22.18
N ASN A 43 -2.25 12.05 23.13
CA ASN A 43 -1.49 10.95 23.72
C ASN A 43 -2.43 9.97 24.43
N THR A 44 -3.74 10.15 24.31
CA THR A 44 -4.75 9.17 24.64
C THR A 44 -4.80 8.16 23.50
N PRO A 45 -4.26 6.93 23.69
CA PRO A 45 -4.47 5.85 22.73
C PRO A 45 -5.96 5.73 22.44
N HIS A 46 -6.31 5.73 21.15
CA HIS A 46 -7.69 5.55 20.74
C HIS A 46 -8.11 4.13 21.13
N PRO A 47 -9.30 3.85 21.71
CA PRO A 47 -9.68 2.51 22.17
C PRO A 47 -9.60 1.39 21.11
N SER A 48 -9.47 1.73 19.83
CA SER A 48 -9.18 0.75 18.77
C SER A 48 -7.72 0.25 18.78
N THR A 49 -6.74 1.03 19.23
CA THR A 49 -5.32 0.62 19.28
C THR A 49 -5.11 -0.59 20.17
N ASP A 50 -5.80 -0.65 21.31
CA ASP A 50 -5.73 -1.80 22.22
C ASP A 50 -6.33 -3.05 21.57
N LYS A 51 -7.41 -2.89 20.80
CA LYS A 51 -8.04 -3.99 20.04
C LYS A 51 -7.13 -4.50 18.92
N PHE A 52 -6.40 -3.60 18.25
CA PHE A 52 -5.44 -3.98 17.22
C PHE A 52 -4.25 -4.74 17.82
N SER A 53 -3.75 -4.35 18.98
CA SER A 53 -2.65 -5.06 19.67
C SER A 53 -3.03 -6.50 20.04
N VAL A 54 -4.26 -6.73 20.50
CA VAL A 54 -4.77 -8.09 20.77
C VAL A 54 -4.89 -8.90 19.48
N ALA A 55 -5.43 -8.31 18.41
CA ALA A 55 -5.56 -8.99 17.13
C ALA A 55 -4.21 -9.35 16.51
N GLU A 56 -3.21 -8.47 16.65
CA GLU A 56 -1.84 -8.68 16.20
C GLU A 56 -1.18 -9.85 16.96
N ALA A 57 -1.26 -9.85 18.30
CA ALA A 57 -0.71 -10.95 19.10
C ALA A 57 -1.36 -12.32 18.77
N ILE A 58 -2.66 -12.34 18.47
CA ILE A 58 -3.36 -13.56 18.03
C ILE A 58 -2.84 -13.98 16.65
N ALA A 59 -2.75 -13.06 15.69
CA ALA A 59 -2.21 -13.35 14.37
C ALA A 59 -0.77 -13.89 14.47
N ASP A 60 0.10 -13.23 15.22
CA ASP A 60 1.48 -13.64 15.43
C ASP A 60 1.58 -15.04 16.06
N SER A 61 0.72 -15.37 17.02
CA SER A 61 0.67 -16.72 17.60
C SER A 61 0.24 -17.79 16.59
N ILE A 62 -0.69 -17.45 15.69
CA ILE A 62 -1.14 -18.35 14.62
C ILE A 62 -0.01 -18.54 13.60
N PHE A 63 0.66 -17.46 13.19
CA PHE A 63 1.78 -17.53 12.24
C PHE A 63 3.03 -18.21 12.84
N ALA A 64 3.33 -17.97 14.12
CA ALA A 64 4.43 -18.64 14.81
C ALA A 64 4.21 -20.14 14.98
N SER A 65 2.96 -20.58 15.15
CA SER A 65 2.60 -22.01 15.18
C SER A 65 2.47 -22.61 13.78
N MET A 66 2.29 -21.79 12.74
CA MET A 66 2.27 -22.21 11.35
C MET A 66 3.67 -22.11 10.74
N LYS A 67 4.50 -23.11 11.03
CA LYS A 67 5.66 -23.43 10.18
C LYS A 67 5.15 -23.47 8.74
N GLU A 68 5.71 -22.62 7.88
CA GLU A 68 5.32 -22.32 6.49
C GLU A 68 4.29 -23.31 5.94
N LYS A 69 3.09 -22.85 5.57
CA LYS A 69 1.99 -23.72 5.10
C LYS A 69 2.50 -24.69 4.04
N ALA A 70 2.92 -25.88 4.48
CA ALA A 70 3.37 -26.93 3.60
C ALA A 70 2.14 -27.38 2.84
N CYS A 71 2.32 -27.77 1.59
CA CYS A 71 1.18 -28.26 0.83
C CYS A 71 0.63 -29.50 1.52
N GLN A 72 -0.68 -29.53 1.77
CA GLN A 72 -1.33 -30.70 2.39
C GLN A 72 -1.10 -32.00 1.59
N PHE A 73 -0.81 -31.86 0.28
CA PHE A 73 -0.54 -32.94 -0.66
C PHE A 73 0.96 -33.17 -0.90
N GLU A 74 1.81 -32.17 -0.68
CA GLU A 74 3.27 -32.24 -0.85
C GLU A 74 3.94 -31.59 0.38
N PRO A 75 4.04 -32.32 1.51
CA PRO A 75 4.49 -31.74 2.79
C PRO A 75 5.97 -31.32 2.79
N ASP A 76 6.76 -31.79 1.83
CA ASP A 76 8.17 -31.43 1.65
C ASP A 76 8.37 -30.13 0.86
N LYS A 77 7.29 -29.52 0.35
CA LYS A 77 7.33 -28.27 -0.42
C LYS A 77 6.50 -27.17 0.24
N PRO A 78 6.95 -25.90 0.18
CA PRO A 78 6.09 -24.79 0.57
C PRO A 78 4.87 -24.75 -0.36
N CYS A 79 3.69 -24.34 0.14
CA CYS A 79 2.45 -24.32 -0.66
C CYS A 79 2.68 -23.66 -2.02
N ASP A 80 3.37 -22.53 -2.06
CA ASP A 80 3.68 -21.76 -3.27
C ASP A 80 4.33 -22.60 -4.40
N HIS A 81 5.07 -23.65 -4.05
CA HIS A 81 5.76 -24.53 -5.00
C HIS A 81 5.08 -25.90 -5.16
N CYS A 82 3.90 -26.09 -4.58
CA CYS A 82 3.11 -27.28 -4.76
C CYS A 82 2.26 -27.20 -6.01
N SER A 83 2.05 -28.36 -6.65
CA SER A 83 1.23 -28.52 -7.84
C SER A 83 -0.17 -27.87 -7.72
N MET A 84 -0.73 -27.77 -6.52
CA MET A 84 -2.01 -27.11 -6.25
C MET A 84 -1.98 -25.58 -6.09
N CYS A 85 -0.92 -24.97 -5.56
CA CYS A 85 -0.86 -23.50 -5.42
C CYS A 85 -0.27 -22.87 -6.71
N ASN A 86 0.69 -23.55 -7.35
CA ASN A 86 1.26 -23.14 -8.65
C ASN A 86 0.20 -23.13 -9.78
N SER A 87 -0.77 -24.06 -9.76
CA SER A 87 -1.89 -24.07 -10.72
C SER A 87 -2.94 -22.97 -10.45
N ARG A 88 -2.96 -22.38 -9.25
CA ARG A 88 -3.85 -21.28 -8.87
C ARG A 88 -3.20 -19.90 -9.01
N GLY A 89 -1.91 -19.84 -9.36
CA GLY A 89 -1.18 -18.59 -9.64
C GLY A 89 -0.82 -17.77 -8.41
N PHE A 90 -0.55 -18.43 -7.28
CA PHE A 90 0.20 -17.82 -6.17
C PHE A 90 1.70 -17.94 -6.46
#